data_AF-A0A8T3LSS2-F1
#
_entry.id   AF-A0A8T3LSS2-F1
#
_cell.length_a   1.000
_cell.length_b   1.000
_cell.length_c   1.000
_cell.angle_alpha   90.00
_cell.angle_beta   90.00
_cell.angle_gamma   90.00
#
_symmetry.space_group_name_H-M   'P 1'
#
loop_
_entity.id
_entity.type
_entity.pdbx_description
1 polymer ?
#
loop_
_entity_poly.entity_id
_entity_poly.type
_entity_poly.pdbx_seq_one_letter_code
_entity_poly.pdbx_strand_id
1 'polypeptide(L)'
;MPPKPGTGQARAGHLLIIGGAEDKLRQRQILTRFVALAGGSDARIVIISTASSLGDEATQLYLSLFRQMGIGDVRGMRPLVREDANDRRLVSQLDDATAIFMTGGNQLRLSSVIGGTLLGKALLERHRHGAMIAGTSAGASAIASYMVAFGTGGATPKQRMTQMSAGLGLLPDVLIDQHFEQRNRFGRLLALVAQSPALLGIGIDEDTAALVSPKGILEVLGKGSVTIIDPAHIQTDAYEVKRHRPIMVSGVTLHSLPSGYRFDIRKRKLMAPLRPVSATDRELASLQAATNHTRRLIRRIAAEGADDTYPERARRRAHRASRMDVEASE
;
A
#
# COMPACT_ATOMS: atom_id res chain seq x y z
N MET A 1 34.17 11.41 29.18
CA MET A 1 34.27 11.98 27.80
C MET A 1 32.99 11.65 27.06
N PRO A 2 32.34 12.60 26.38
CA PRO A 2 31.25 12.25 25.47
C PRO A 2 31.83 11.47 24.28
N PRO A 3 31.09 10.49 23.72
CA PRO A 3 31.56 9.72 22.58
C PRO A 3 31.74 10.63 21.36
N LYS A 4 32.81 10.40 20.60
CA LYS A 4 33.10 11.12 19.35
C LYS A 4 31.94 10.96 18.35
N PRO A 5 31.50 12.03 17.67
CA PRO A 5 30.54 11.91 16.58
C PRO A 5 31.17 11.10 15.45
N GLY A 6 30.55 9.96 15.12
CA GLY A 6 30.91 9.17 13.94
C GLY A 6 30.74 9.99 12.68
N THR A 7 31.76 9.99 11.83
CA THR A 7 31.91 10.79 10.60
C THR A 7 31.04 10.29 9.42
N GLY A 8 29.90 9.67 9.69
CA GLY A 8 28.89 9.37 8.67
C GLY A 8 27.72 10.32 8.85
N GLN A 9 27.45 11.20 7.87
CA GLN A 9 26.14 11.87 7.80
C GLN A 9 25.06 10.80 7.98
N ALA A 10 24.24 10.92 9.02
CA ALA A 10 23.12 10.02 9.25
C ALA A 10 22.26 10.02 7.97
N ARG A 11 22.24 8.89 7.28
CA ARG A 11 21.41 8.71 6.09
C ARG A 11 20.10 8.08 6.55
N ALA A 12 18.99 8.60 6.04
CA ALA A 12 17.69 7.99 6.27
C ALA A 12 17.70 6.50 5.90
N GLY A 13 16.79 5.72 6.49
CA GLY A 13 16.61 4.31 6.15
C GLY A 13 15.86 4.11 4.83
N HIS A 14 15.65 2.85 4.47
CA HIS A 14 14.80 2.51 3.33
C HIS A 14 13.32 2.61 3.71
N LEU A 15 12.47 2.90 2.73
CA LEU A 15 11.02 2.76 2.85
C LEU A 15 10.57 1.56 2.03
N LEU A 16 9.78 0.66 2.61
CA LEU A 16 9.18 -0.47 1.89
C LEU A 16 7.66 -0.37 1.91
N ILE A 17 7.12 -0.02 0.76
CA ILE A 17 5.70 0.29 0.60
C ILE A 17 5.05 -0.91 -0.09
N ILE A 18 4.23 -1.66 0.63
CA ILE A 18 3.67 -2.96 0.18
C ILE A 18 2.19 -2.77 -0.15
N GLY A 19 1.77 -3.21 -1.34
CA GLY A 19 0.40 -3.02 -1.83
C GLY A 19 -0.66 -3.83 -1.09
N GLY A 20 -0.30 -4.63 -0.10
CA GLY A 20 -1.22 -5.49 0.66
C GLY A 20 -1.16 -6.95 0.22
N ALA A 21 -1.77 -7.81 1.04
CA ALA A 21 -1.90 -9.25 0.78
C ALA A 21 -0.59 -9.95 0.38
N GLU A 22 0.55 -9.49 0.91
CA GLU A 22 1.85 -10.07 0.59
C GLU A 22 2.00 -11.50 1.10
N ASP A 23 2.81 -12.29 0.39
CA ASP A 23 3.04 -13.70 0.69
C ASP A 23 3.70 -13.88 2.07
N LYS A 24 2.96 -14.52 2.98
CA LYS A 24 3.39 -14.84 4.35
C LYS A 24 3.73 -16.32 4.53
N LEU A 25 3.55 -17.15 3.50
CA LEU A 25 3.59 -18.60 3.64
C LEU A 25 4.66 -19.26 2.78
N ARG A 26 4.80 -18.83 1.52
CA ARG A 26 5.62 -19.55 0.54
C ARG A 26 7.03 -18.96 0.47
N GLN A 27 7.31 -18.16 -0.56
CA GLN A 27 8.65 -17.63 -0.81
C GLN A 27 8.93 -16.36 0.00
N ARG A 28 7.88 -15.65 0.43
CA ARG A 28 7.97 -14.46 1.30
C ARG A 28 8.97 -13.41 0.80
N GLN A 29 9.11 -13.28 -0.53
CA GLN A 29 10.19 -12.51 -1.16
C GLN A 29 10.31 -11.09 -0.61
N ILE A 30 9.18 -10.38 -0.48
CA ILE A 30 9.13 -9.00 0.04
C ILE A 30 9.60 -8.94 1.50
N LEU A 31 9.13 -9.85 2.35
CA LEU A 31 9.47 -9.88 3.77
C LEU A 31 10.93 -10.33 3.99
N THR A 32 11.44 -11.23 3.15
CA THR A 32 12.86 -11.62 3.16
C THR A 32 13.75 -10.43 2.84
N ARG A 33 13.36 -9.59 1.86
CA ARG A 33 14.08 -8.33 1.57
C ARG A 33 13.98 -7.32 2.71
N PHE A 34 12.84 -7.23 3.38
CA PHE A 34 12.69 -6.42 4.60
C PHE A 34 13.66 -6.86 5.69
N VAL A 35 13.69 -8.14 6.05
CA VAL A 35 14.57 -8.68 7.09
C VAL A 35 16.05 -8.45 6.75
N ALA A 36 16.45 -8.71 5.50
CA ALA A 36 17.83 -8.49 5.07
C ALA A 36 18.26 -7.03 5.22
N LEU A 37 17.41 -6.08 4.86
CA LEU A 37 17.69 -4.64 4.99
C LEU A 37 17.54 -4.11 6.41
N ALA A 38 16.78 -4.80 7.26
CA ALA A 38 16.63 -4.49 8.68
C ALA A 38 17.86 -4.87 9.53
N GLY A 39 18.82 -5.61 8.97
CA GLY A 39 20.01 -6.09 9.68
C GLY A 39 20.13 -7.62 9.80
N GLY A 40 19.27 -8.39 9.11
CA GLY A 40 19.30 -9.85 9.19
C GLY A 40 19.00 -10.33 10.61
N SER A 41 19.78 -11.29 11.12
CA SER A 41 19.62 -11.84 12.48
C SER A 41 19.77 -10.80 13.60
N ASP A 42 20.50 -9.71 13.35
CA ASP A 42 20.74 -8.64 14.32
C ASP A 42 19.64 -7.56 14.29
N ALA A 43 18.62 -7.75 13.46
CA ALA A 43 17.52 -6.81 13.35
C ALA A 43 16.72 -6.71 14.66
N ARG A 44 16.28 -5.49 14.97
CA ARG A 44 15.34 -5.19 16.05
C ARG A 44 14.10 -4.58 15.43
N ILE A 45 13.05 -5.39 15.34
CA ILE A 45 11.85 -5.07 14.57
C ILE A 45 10.74 -4.66 15.51
N VAL A 46 10.17 -3.48 15.29
CA VAL A 46 8.94 -3.03 15.98
C VAL A 46 7.76 -3.15 15.02
N ILE A 47 6.72 -3.88 15.42
CA ILE A 47 5.46 -4.01 14.68
C ILE A 47 4.45 -3.03 15.25
N ILE A 48 3.85 -2.20 14.38
CA ILE A 48 2.78 -1.28 14.73
C ILE A 48 1.49 -1.74 14.05
N SER A 49 0.53 -2.20 14.85
CA SER A 49 -0.72 -2.80 14.36
C SER A 49 -1.97 -1.93 14.59
N THR A 50 -1.79 -0.65 14.87
CA THR A 50 -2.88 0.32 15.14
C THR A 50 -3.95 0.37 14.05
N ALA A 51 -3.60 0.16 12.78
CA ALA A 51 -4.55 0.13 11.68
C ALA A 51 -5.53 -1.07 11.79
N SER A 52 -5.09 -2.18 12.37
CA SER A 52 -5.78 -3.46 12.28
C SER A 52 -7.12 -3.49 13.02
N SER A 53 -8.12 -4.10 12.37
CA SER A 53 -9.38 -4.50 13.00
C SER A 53 -9.28 -5.83 13.74
N LEU A 54 -8.27 -6.65 13.44
CA LEU A 54 -8.03 -7.96 14.09
C LEU A 54 -7.37 -7.84 15.47
N GLY A 55 -7.22 -6.62 15.96
CA GLY A 55 -6.63 -6.38 17.26
C GLY A 55 -5.21 -6.91 17.40
N ASP A 56 -4.94 -7.56 18.52
CA ASP A 56 -3.62 -8.06 18.87
C ASP A 56 -3.21 -9.28 18.04
N GLU A 57 -4.16 -9.97 17.39
CA GLU A 57 -3.88 -11.10 16.50
C GLU A 57 -3.00 -10.68 15.31
N ALA A 58 -3.22 -9.48 14.76
CA ALA A 58 -2.36 -8.95 13.71
C ALA A 58 -0.92 -8.73 14.20
N THR A 59 -0.75 -8.29 15.46
CA THR A 59 0.56 -8.18 16.08
C THR A 59 1.19 -9.56 16.22
N GLN A 60 0.46 -10.55 16.74
CA GLN A 60 0.96 -11.91 16.97
C GLN A 60 1.33 -12.63 15.68
N LEU A 61 0.59 -12.38 14.59
CA LEU A 61 0.90 -12.90 13.26
C LEU A 61 2.29 -12.46 12.80
N TYR A 62 2.57 -11.15 12.81
CA TYR A 62 3.87 -10.63 12.36
C TYR A 62 4.99 -10.93 13.36
N LEU A 63 4.70 -10.98 14.67
CA LEU A 63 5.66 -11.41 15.70
C LEU A 63 6.15 -12.83 15.41
N SER A 64 5.19 -13.75 15.22
CA SER A 64 5.49 -15.15 14.90
C SER A 64 6.23 -15.27 13.58
N LEU A 65 5.80 -14.52 12.56
CA LEU A 65 6.41 -14.55 11.24
C LEU A 65 7.87 -14.10 11.25
N PHE A 66 8.20 -12.96 11.86
CA PHE A 66 9.59 -12.48 11.89
C PHE A 66 10.48 -13.33 12.80
N ARG A 67 9.95 -13.88 13.90
CA ARG A 67 10.70 -14.86 14.72
C ARG A 67 11.02 -16.14 13.94
N GLN A 68 10.08 -16.66 13.17
CA GLN A 68 10.32 -17.80 12.26
C GLN A 68 11.34 -17.48 11.16
N MET A 69 11.55 -16.21 10.85
CA MET A 69 12.57 -15.75 9.91
C MET A 69 13.94 -15.50 10.58
N GLY A 70 14.11 -15.92 11.84
CA GLY A 70 15.40 -15.87 12.54
C GLY A 70 15.69 -14.56 13.27
N ILE A 71 14.68 -13.71 13.48
CA ILE A 71 14.85 -12.44 14.20
C ILE A 71 14.68 -12.65 15.71
N GLY A 72 15.73 -12.38 16.47
CA GLY A 72 15.73 -12.55 17.93
C GLY A 72 14.93 -11.48 18.68
N ASP A 73 14.92 -10.23 18.18
CA ASP A 73 14.23 -9.11 18.83
C ASP A 73 13.09 -8.58 17.95
N VAL A 74 11.88 -9.03 18.26
CA VAL A 74 10.65 -8.56 17.62
C VAL A 74 9.68 -8.13 18.71
N ARG A 75 9.29 -6.85 18.66
CA ARG A 75 8.41 -6.18 19.62
C ARG A 75 7.14 -5.74 18.92
N GLY A 76 6.01 -5.80 19.61
CA GLY A 76 4.72 -5.41 19.08
C GLY A 76 4.13 -4.27 19.89
N MET A 77 3.57 -3.27 19.21
CA MET A 77 2.82 -2.19 19.83
C MET A 77 1.55 -1.87 19.05
N ARG A 78 0.51 -1.48 19.77
CA ARG A 78 -0.80 -1.18 19.21
C ARG A 78 -1.46 -0.05 19.98
N PRO A 79 -0.95 1.20 19.90
CA PRO A 79 -1.66 2.33 20.47
C PRO A 79 -3.06 2.40 19.87
N LEU A 80 -4.07 2.47 20.72
CA LEU A 80 -5.49 2.47 20.36
C LEU A 80 -6.03 3.89 20.31
N VAL A 81 -5.50 4.75 21.17
CA VAL A 81 -5.85 6.16 21.30
C VAL A 81 -4.61 7.05 21.24
N ARG A 82 -4.80 8.37 21.12
CA ARG A 82 -3.69 9.33 20.97
C ARG A 82 -2.85 9.42 22.22
N GLU A 83 -3.42 9.16 23.38
CA GLU A 83 -2.75 9.13 24.69
C GLU A 83 -1.68 8.04 24.70
N ASP A 84 -2.01 6.82 24.24
CA ASP A 84 -1.05 5.72 24.08
C ASP A 84 0.12 6.11 23.16
N ALA A 85 -0.19 6.78 22.05
CA ALA A 85 0.82 7.24 21.10
C ALA A 85 1.67 8.42 21.62
N ASN A 86 1.31 9.01 22.76
CA ASN A 86 2.10 10.00 23.49
C ASN A 86 2.71 9.43 24.78
N ASP A 87 2.55 8.14 25.09
CA ASP A 87 3.24 7.49 26.19
C ASP A 87 4.73 7.32 25.86
N ARG A 88 5.58 7.99 26.64
CA ARG A 88 7.05 7.94 26.48
C ARG A 88 7.61 6.53 26.62
N ARG A 89 7.00 5.67 27.45
CA ARG A 89 7.45 4.27 27.64
C ARG A 89 7.15 3.40 26.42
N LEU A 90 6.03 3.66 25.73
CA LEU A 90 5.72 3.00 24.48
C LEU A 90 6.65 3.49 23.37
N VAL A 91 6.86 4.81 23.29
CA VAL A 91 7.72 5.43 22.28
C VAL A 91 9.18 5.01 22.40
N SER A 92 9.72 4.83 23.62
CA SER A 92 11.11 4.43 23.83
C SER A 92 11.44 3.04 23.25
N GLN A 93 10.44 2.21 22.94
CA GLN A 93 10.67 0.94 22.24
C GLN A 93 11.20 1.14 20.81
N LEU A 94 11.05 2.34 20.24
CA LEU A 94 11.59 2.67 18.91
C LEU A 94 13.05 3.11 18.97
N ASP A 95 13.61 3.48 20.12
CA ASP A 95 14.91 4.16 20.21
C ASP A 95 16.03 3.38 19.52
N ASP A 96 16.01 2.07 19.70
CA ASP A 96 17.03 1.14 19.25
C ASP A 96 16.59 0.24 18.08
N ALA A 97 15.40 0.52 17.52
CA ALA A 97 14.82 -0.23 16.41
C ALA A 97 15.61 -0.03 15.11
N THR A 98 15.92 -1.14 14.44
CA THR A 98 16.57 -1.11 13.12
C THR A 98 15.54 -1.14 12.00
N ALA A 99 14.34 -1.66 12.27
CA ALA A 99 13.22 -1.57 11.35
C ALA A 99 11.87 -1.50 12.06
N ILE A 100 10.90 -0.86 11.39
CA ILE A 100 9.53 -0.70 11.88
C ILE A 100 8.57 -1.17 10.80
N PHE A 101 7.60 -2.00 11.16
CA PHE A 101 6.61 -2.56 10.23
C PHE A 101 5.19 -2.16 10.63
N MET A 102 4.52 -1.38 9.78
CA MET A 102 3.12 -0.96 9.98
C MET A 102 2.17 -1.90 9.23
N THR A 103 1.23 -2.51 9.95
CA THR A 103 0.30 -3.48 9.36
C THR A 103 -0.82 -2.81 8.56
N GLY A 104 -1.59 -3.65 7.84
CA GLY A 104 -2.82 -3.23 7.17
C GLY A 104 -3.99 -3.01 8.13
N GLY A 105 -5.12 -2.57 7.57
CA GLY A 105 -6.37 -2.27 8.29
C GLY A 105 -6.98 -0.96 7.82
N ASN A 106 -7.31 -0.06 8.75
CA ASN A 106 -7.84 1.27 8.48
C ASN A 106 -6.73 2.33 8.59
N GLN A 107 -6.38 2.94 7.46
CA GLN A 107 -5.33 3.95 7.37
C GLN A 107 -5.68 5.27 8.05
N LEU A 108 -6.98 5.64 8.10
CA LEU A 108 -7.39 6.82 8.87
C LEU A 108 -7.16 6.60 10.37
N ARG A 109 -7.53 5.43 10.90
CA ARG A 109 -7.24 5.07 12.30
C ARG A 109 -5.76 5.17 12.61
N LEU A 110 -4.90 4.64 11.72
CA LEU A 110 -3.45 4.73 11.86
C LEU A 110 -2.98 6.19 11.90
N SER A 111 -3.39 6.99 10.91
CA SER A 111 -2.98 8.39 10.80
C SER A 111 -3.52 9.28 11.93
N SER A 112 -4.75 9.05 12.41
CA SER A 112 -5.38 9.90 13.43
C SER A 112 -4.84 9.61 14.84
N VAL A 113 -4.46 8.36 15.10
CA VAL A 113 -3.85 7.95 16.38
C VAL A 113 -2.37 8.35 16.44
N ILE A 114 -1.61 8.18 15.36
CA ILE A 114 -0.15 8.37 15.36
C ILE A 114 0.28 9.76 14.85
N GLY A 115 -0.47 10.35 13.93
CA GLY A 115 -0.14 11.64 13.32
C GLY A 115 -0.03 12.75 14.36
N GLY A 116 1.09 13.48 14.35
CA GLY A 116 1.35 14.60 15.26
C GLY A 116 1.53 14.22 16.74
N THR A 117 1.78 12.95 17.06
CA THR A 117 2.10 12.49 18.43
C THR A 117 3.61 12.26 18.63
N LEU A 118 4.02 11.95 19.86
CA LEU A 118 5.41 11.55 20.13
C LEU A 118 5.82 10.32 19.33
N LEU A 119 4.94 9.33 19.17
CA LEU A 119 5.20 8.16 18.32
C LEU A 119 5.40 8.54 16.85
N GLY A 120 4.53 9.40 16.30
CA GLY A 120 4.67 9.90 14.94
C GLY A 120 6.00 10.61 14.69
N LYS A 121 6.42 11.45 15.65
CA LYS A 121 7.73 12.11 15.61
C LYS A 121 8.89 11.10 15.72
N ALA A 122 8.79 10.12 16.61
CA ALA A 122 9.80 9.08 16.79
C ALA A 122 9.99 8.22 15.54
N LEU A 123 8.90 7.92 14.80
CA LEU A 123 8.99 7.22 13.51
C LEU A 123 9.84 7.99 12.49
N LEU A 124 9.56 9.28 12.32
CA LEU A 124 10.31 10.16 11.43
C LEU A 124 11.79 10.25 11.83
N GLU A 125 12.06 10.41 13.13
CA GLU A 125 13.43 10.47 13.65
C GLU A 125 14.18 9.15 13.50
N ARG A 126 13.58 8.02 13.84
CA ARG A 126 14.20 6.69 13.72
C ARG A 126 14.52 6.37 12.26
N HIS A 127 13.62 6.74 11.34
CA HIS A 127 13.88 6.68 9.90
C HIS A 127 15.06 7.56 9.48
N ARG A 128 15.12 8.83 9.92
CA ARG A 128 16.27 9.73 9.64
C ARG A 128 17.59 9.17 10.16
N HIS A 129 17.56 8.41 11.25
CA HIS A 129 18.72 7.72 11.83
C HIS A 129 18.96 6.32 11.24
N GLY A 130 18.45 6.04 10.04
CA GLY A 130 18.79 4.87 9.25
C GLY A 130 17.87 3.67 9.42
N ALA A 131 16.88 3.72 10.31
CA ALA A 131 15.94 2.60 10.43
C ALA A 131 15.03 2.49 9.21
N MET A 132 14.82 1.26 8.77
CA MET A 132 13.88 0.97 7.70
C MET A 132 12.44 1.11 8.20
N ILE A 133 11.56 1.75 7.41
CA ILE A 133 10.13 1.74 7.69
C ILE A 133 9.39 1.02 6.57
N ALA A 134 8.63 -0.01 6.93
CA ALA A 134 7.77 -0.75 6.04
C ALA A 134 6.30 -0.55 6.41
N GLY A 135 5.44 -0.61 5.40
CA GLY A 135 4.00 -0.56 5.58
C GLY A 135 3.28 -1.41 4.55
N THR A 136 2.29 -2.20 4.98
CA THR A 136 1.42 -2.97 4.08
C THR A 136 0.00 -2.45 4.09
N SER A 137 -0.62 -2.35 2.91
CA SER A 137 -1.99 -1.83 2.74
C SER A 137 -2.17 -0.47 3.43
N ALA A 138 -2.93 -0.36 4.53
CA ALA A 138 -3.08 0.87 5.28
C ALA A 138 -1.73 1.51 5.71
N GLY A 139 -0.77 0.69 6.15
CA GLY A 139 0.57 1.16 6.49
C GLY A 139 1.32 1.72 5.29
N ALA A 140 1.11 1.18 4.08
CA ALA A 140 1.72 1.71 2.85
C ALA A 140 1.20 3.11 2.52
N SER A 141 -0.11 3.31 2.58
CA SER A 141 -0.73 4.62 2.33
C SER A 141 -0.28 5.67 3.36
N ALA A 142 -0.06 5.28 4.61
CA ALA A 142 0.39 6.17 5.67
C ALA A 142 1.84 6.65 5.53
N ILE A 143 2.68 5.99 4.72
CA ILE A 143 4.07 6.44 4.45
C ILE A 143 4.09 7.77 3.69
N ALA A 144 3.13 8.00 2.80
CA ALA A 144 3.04 9.24 2.03
C ALA A 144 2.77 10.45 2.93
N SER A 145 3.05 11.65 2.41
CA SER A 145 2.56 12.90 3.01
C SER A 145 1.06 13.08 2.78
N TYR A 146 0.57 12.68 1.61
CA TYR A 146 -0.84 12.72 1.23
C TYR A 146 -1.38 11.31 1.05
N MET A 147 -2.33 10.95 1.90
CA MET A 147 -2.85 9.60 2.03
C MET A 147 -4.23 9.49 1.42
N VAL A 148 -4.44 8.45 0.60
CA VAL A 148 -5.77 8.09 0.08
C VAL A 148 -6.59 7.44 1.20
N ALA A 149 -7.49 8.20 1.83
CA ALA A 149 -8.25 7.77 3.00
C ALA A 149 -9.44 6.87 2.63
N PHE A 150 -10.22 7.26 1.62
CA PHE A 150 -11.35 6.49 1.12
C PHE A 150 -11.51 6.68 -0.38
N GLY A 151 -12.28 5.81 -1.00
CA GLY A 151 -12.74 6.02 -2.36
C GLY A 151 -13.19 4.76 -3.07
N THR A 152 -14.01 4.92 -4.10
CA THR A 152 -14.47 3.84 -4.96
C THR A 152 -13.45 3.56 -6.06
N GLY A 153 -13.38 2.30 -6.48
CA GLY A 153 -12.68 1.93 -7.71
C GLY A 153 -13.43 2.39 -8.96
N GLY A 154 -12.77 2.30 -10.09
CA GLY A 154 -13.29 2.63 -11.41
C GLY A 154 -12.17 3.03 -12.36
N ALA A 155 -12.35 2.75 -13.65
CA ALA A 155 -11.37 3.11 -14.67
C ALA A 155 -11.41 4.61 -15.00
N THR A 156 -12.59 5.23 -14.99
CA THR A 156 -12.78 6.64 -15.34
C THR A 156 -12.51 7.55 -14.14
N PRO A 157 -11.61 8.55 -14.23
CA PRO A 157 -11.37 9.52 -13.16
C PRO A 157 -12.57 10.46 -12.97
N LYS A 158 -12.98 10.70 -11.71
CA LYS A 158 -14.10 11.61 -11.35
C LYS A 158 -13.78 12.42 -10.09
N GLN A 159 -14.30 13.65 -10.00
CA GLN A 159 -14.00 14.63 -8.93
C GLN A 159 -14.19 14.13 -7.48
N ARG A 160 -15.11 13.19 -7.24
CA ARG A 160 -15.46 12.73 -5.88
C ARG A 160 -15.30 11.22 -5.72
N MET A 161 -14.35 10.62 -6.44
CA MET A 161 -14.04 9.20 -6.27
C MET A 161 -13.37 8.90 -4.94
N THR A 162 -12.78 9.90 -4.29
CA THR A 162 -11.85 9.67 -3.18
C THR A 162 -11.76 10.87 -2.25
N GLN A 163 -11.29 10.61 -1.04
CA GLN A 163 -10.94 11.60 -0.03
C GLN A 163 -9.48 11.42 0.35
N MET A 164 -8.74 12.53 0.39
CA MET A 164 -7.38 12.56 0.92
C MET A 164 -7.38 12.92 2.41
N SER A 165 -6.36 12.46 3.11
CA SER A 165 -5.99 12.89 4.45
C SER A 165 -4.47 13.06 4.53
N ALA A 166 -3.96 13.63 5.63
CA ALA A 166 -2.54 13.63 5.92
C ALA A 166 -2.07 12.20 6.25
N GLY A 167 -0.93 11.79 5.68
CA GLY A 167 -0.19 10.62 6.14
C GLY A 167 0.86 10.99 7.18
N LEU A 168 1.88 10.14 7.37
CA LEU A 168 2.96 10.34 8.33
C LEU A 168 4.12 11.17 7.77
N GLY A 169 4.15 11.41 6.45
CA GLY A 169 5.14 12.31 5.83
C GLY A 169 6.55 11.73 5.71
N LEU A 170 6.68 10.40 5.60
CA LEU A 170 7.97 9.74 5.41
C LEU A 170 8.47 9.86 3.97
N LEU A 171 7.56 9.85 3.00
CA LEU A 171 7.84 10.11 1.59
C LEU A 171 7.07 11.35 1.12
N PRO A 172 7.75 12.48 0.87
CA PRO A 172 7.12 13.70 0.35
C PRO A 172 6.75 13.57 -1.13
N ASP A 173 5.89 14.48 -1.60
CA ASP A 173 5.57 14.70 -3.02
C ASP A 173 4.99 13.49 -3.80
N VAL A 174 4.40 12.53 -3.07
CA VAL A 174 3.78 11.33 -3.65
C VAL A 174 2.37 11.09 -3.11
N LEU A 175 1.55 10.42 -3.92
CA LEU A 175 0.29 9.78 -3.56
C LEU A 175 0.47 8.27 -3.67
N ILE A 176 0.17 7.53 -2.60
CA ILE A 176 0.28 6.06 -2.59
C ILE A 176 -1.10 5.44 -2.53
N ASP A 177 -1.37 4.55 -3.49
CA ASP A 177 -2.53 3.69 -3.49
C ASP A 177 -2.12 2.21 -3.59
N GLN A 178 -2.88 1.34 -2.91
CA GLN A 178 -2.54 -0.04 -2.60
C GLN A 178 -3.71 -0.97 -2.97
N HIS A 179 -3.50 -2.27 -3.11
CA HIS A 179 -4.43 -3.19 -3.79
C HIS A 179 -4.87 -2.62 -5.16
N PHE A 180 -3.92 -2.06 -5.90
CA PHE A 180 -4.20 -1.09 -6.94
C PHE A 180 -5.00 -1.67 -8.11
N GLU A 181 -4.45 -2.65 -8.83
CA GLU A 181 -5.18 -3.37 -9.88
C GLU A 181 -6.39 -4.12 -9.30
N GLN A 182 -6.20 -4.78 -8.16
CA GLN A 182 -7.19 -5.72 -7.60
C GLN A 182 -8.49 -5.05 -7.20
N ARG A 183 -8.46 -3.74 -6.91
CA ARG A 183 -9.63 -2.94 -6.56
C ARG A 183 -9.95 -1.88 -7.62
N ASN A 184 -9.39 -2.00 -8.82
CA ASN A 184 -9.60 -1.11 -9.95
C ASN A 184 -9.37 0.37 -9.59
N ARG A 185 -8.22 0.69 -8.99
CA ARG A 185 -7.96 2.01 -8.38
C ARG A 185 -7.26 3.00 -9.32
N PHE A 186 -7.14 2.66 -10.60
CA PHE A 186 -6.52 3.52 -11.60
C PHE A 186 -7.20 4.88 -11.74
N GLY A 187 -8.51 4.90 -11.99
CA GLY A 187 -9.24 6.15 -12.24
C GLY A 187 -9.24 7.08 -11.03
N ARG A 188 -9.30 6.54 -9.81
CA ARG A 188 -9.24 7.39 -8.61
C ARG A 188 -7.84 7.97 -8.36
N LEU A 189 -6.76 7.21 -8.60
CA LEU A 189 -5.41 7.75 -8.48
C LEU A 189 -5.15 8.81 -9.56
N LEU A 190 -5.60 8.56 -10.79
CA LEU A 190 -5.54 9.53 -11.87
C LEU A 190 -6.32 10.81 -11.55
N ALA A 191 -7.50 10.70 -10.93
CA ALA A 191 -8.29 11.84 -10.47
C ALA A 191 -7.58 12.66 -9.38
N LEU A 192 -6.83 12.02 -8.48
CA LEU A 192 -6.05 12.71 -7.45
C LEU A 192 -4.87 13.46 -8.06
N VAL A 193 -4.14 12.81 -8.96
CA VAL A 193 -3.01 13.42 -9.68
C VAL A 193 -3.49 14.61 -10.51
N ALA A 194 -4.66 14.51 -11.15
CA ALA A 194 -5.28 15.62 -11.87
C ALA A 194 -5.63 16.81 -10.94
N GLN A 195 -6.10 16.53 -9.72
CA GLN A 195 -6.38 17.57 -8.72
C GLN A 195 -5.11 18.08 -8.02
N SER A 196 -3.98 17.40 -8.15
CA SER A 196 -2.72 17.74 -7.49
C SER A 196 -1.51 17.42 -8.37
N PRO A 197 -1.29 18.17 -9.47
CA PRO A 197 -0.20 17.91 -10.43
C PRO A 197 1.22 17.98 -9.85
N ALA A 198 1.39 18.53 -8.65
CA ALA A 198 2.67 18.51 -7.94
C ALA A 198 3.06 17.10 -7.45
N LEU A 199 2.08 16.20 -7.25
CA LEU A 199 2.28 14.90 -6.62
C LEU A 199 2.44 13.78 -7.65
N LEU A 200 3.43 12.91 -7.44
CA LEU A 200 3.58 11.69 -8.23
C LEU A 200 2.60 10.61 -7.73
N GLY A 201 1.77 10.05 -8.63
CA GLY A 201 0.88 8.95 -8.28
C GLY A 201 1.60 7.61 -8.32
N ILE A 202 1.51 6.82 -7.25
CA ILE A 202 2.12 5.49 -7.13
C ILE A 202 1.03 4.49 -6.73
N GLY A 203 0.61 3.65 -7.68
CA GLY A 203 -0.29 2.52 -7.45
C GLY A 203 0.49 1.22 -7.28
N ILE A 204 0.25 0.48 -6.21
CA ILE A 204 0.99 -0.75 -5.86
C ILE A 204 0.00 -1.91 -5.76
N ASP A 205 0.26 -2.95 -6.55
CA ASP A 205 -0.56 -4.17 -6.57
C ASP A 205 -0.37 -5.02 -5.31
N GLU A 206 -1.31 -5.94 -5.07
CA GLU A 206 -1.15 -6.98 -4.04
C GLU A 206 0.12 -7.81 -4.28
N ASP A 207 0.71 -8.30 -3.18
CA ASP A 207 1.97 -9.08 -3.19
C ASP A 207 3.09 -8.42 -4.03
N THR A 208 3.11 -7.09 -4.00
CA THR A 208 4.05 -6.22 -4.70
C THR A 208 4.49 -5.10 -3.76
N ALA A 209 5.73 -4.65 -3.89
CA ALA A 209 6.26 -3.57 -3.08
C ALA A 209 7.14 -2.61 -3.88
N ALA A 210 7.09 -1.34 -3.50
CA ALA A 210 8.06 -0.33 -3.86
C ALA A 210 9.08 -0.17 -2.73
N LEU A 211 10.32 -0.60 -2.97
CA LEU A 211 11.45 -0.35 -2.09
C LEU A 211 12.12 0.98 -2.49
N VAL A 212 11.99 1.99 -1.65
CA VAL A 212 12.55 3.32 -1.89
C VAL A 212 13.81 3.50 -1.04
N SER A 213 14.93 3.70 -1.72
CA SER A 213 16.20 4.01 -1.08
C SER A 213 16.24 5.45 -0.54
N PRO A 214 17.20 5.79 0.34
CA PRO A 214 17.40 7.16 0.82
C PRO A 214 17.74 8.16 -0.31
N LYS A 215 18.14 7.63 -1.47
CA LYS A 215 18.38 8.39 -2.70
C LYS A 215 17.09 8.54 -3.55
N GLY A 216 15.91 8.26 -3.03
CA GLY A 216 14.65 8.37 -3.77
C GLY A 216 14.57 7.47 -5.00
N ILE A 217 15.40 6.42 -5.04
CA ILE A 217 15.33 5.40 -6.10
C ILE A 217 14.38 4.31 -5.62
N LEU A 218 13.31 4.12 -6.38
CA LEU A 218 12.33 3.05 -6.22
C LEU A 218 12.79 1.81 -6.99
N GLU A 219 12.75 0.65 -6.35
CA GLU A 219 12.89 -0.69 -6.93
C GLU A 219 11.59 -1.47 -6.70
N VAL A 220 11.09 -2.15 -7.73
CA VAL A 220 9.89 -2.99 -7.60
C VAL A 220 10.27 -4.41 -7.17
N LEU A 221 9.53 -4.92 -6.18
CA LEU A 221 9.64 -6.30 -5.67
C LEU A 221 8.26 -6.98 -5.74
N GLY A 222 8.24 -8.30 -5.82
CA GLY A 222 7.01 -9.10 -5.75
C GLY A 222 6.46 -9.52 -7.10
N LYS A 223 5.17 -9.87 -7.15
CA LYS A 223 4.54 -10.57 -8.30
C LYS A 223 3.79 -9.68 -9.27
N GLY A 224 3.27 -8.55 -8.81
CA GLY A 224 2.51 -7.61 -9.62
C GLY A 224 3.38 -6.47 -10.15
N SER A 225 2.76 -5.30 -10.26
CA SER A 225 3.42 -4.09 -10.76
C SER A 225 3.28 -2.90 -9.81
N VAL A 226 4.22 -1.97 -9.93
CA VAL A 226 4.06 -0.61 -9.44
C VAL A 226 3.73 0.27 -10.64
N THR A 227 2.56 0.90 -10.60
CA THR A 227 2.13 1.87 -11.59
C THR A 227 2.49 3.28 -11.12
N ILE A 228 3.26 4.00 -11.93
CA ILE A 228 3.59 5.41 -11.71
C ILE A 228 2.81 6.26 -12.69
N ILE A 229 2.08 7.25 -12.17
CA ILE A 229 1.37 8.28 -12.93
C ILE A 229 2.13 9.59 -12.71
N ASP A 230 2.88 10.01 -13.74
CA ASP A 230 3.64 11.26 -13.73
C ASP A 230 2.84 12.39 -14.39
N PRO A 231 2.44 13.43 -13.63
CA PRO A 231 1.73 14.60 -14.14
C PRO A 231 2.63 15.69 -14.75
N ALA A 232 3.94 15.46 -14.98
CA ALA A 232 4.86 16.52 -15.44
C ALA A 232 4.37 17.35 -16.64
N HIS A 233 3.55 16.75 -17.52
CA HIS A 233 2.98 17.41 -18.70
C HIS A 233 1.45 17.35 -18.72
N ILE A 234 0.81 17.21 -17.56
CA ILE A 234 -0.64 17.04 -17.46
C ILE A 234 -1.40 18.29 -17.94
N GLN A 235 -2.48 18.05 -18.67
CA GLN A 235 -3.56 18.99 -18.92
C GLN A 235 -4.82 18.43 -18.28
N THR A 236 -5.55 19.26 -17.54
CA THR A 236 -6.75 18.81 -16.83
C THR A 236 -7.74 19.94 -16.57
N ASP A 237 -9.03 19.57 -16.57
CA ASP A 237 -10.17 20.43 -16.24
C ASP A 237 -10.66 20.23 -14.79
N ALA A 238 -9.90 19.53 -13.95
CA ALA A 238 -10.35 19.07 -12.62
C ALA A 238 -10.93 20.19 -11.72
N TYR A 239 -10.50 21.43 -11.93
CA TYR A 239 -10.98 22.61 -11.19
C TYR A 239 -12.41 23.06 -11.60
N GLU A 240 -12.89 22.68 -12.78
CA GLU A 240 -14.22 23.03 -13.30
C GLU A 240 -15.26 21.92 -13.05
N VAL A 241 -14.80 20.67 -12.92
CA VAL A 241 -15.65 19.48 -12.82
C VAL A 241 -16.39 19.42 -11.48
N LYS A 242 -17.70 19.20 -11.54
CA LYS A 242 -18.59 19.09 -10.36
C LYS A 242 -19.34 17.75 -10.31
N ARG A 243 -19.89 17.39 -9.14
CA ARG A 243 -20.93 16.35 -8.96
C ARG A 243 -20.62 15.00 -9.60
N HIS A 244 -19.47 14.40 -9.29
CA HIS A 244 -19.06 13.06 -9.76
C HIS A 244 -18.92 12.90 -11.30
N ARG A 245 -18.83 14.00 -12.04
CA ARG A 245 -18.58 13.97 -13.48
C ARG A 245 -17.13 13.53 -13.79
N PRO A 246 -16.88 12.95 -14.98
CA PRO A 246 -15.53 12.62 -15.43
C PRO A 246 -14.62 13.85 -15.45
N ILE A 247 -13.33 13.63 -15.17
CA ILE A 247 -12.27 14.62 -15.30
C ILE A 247 -11.52 14.36 -16.60
N MET A 248 -11.29 15.41 -17.39
CA MET A 248 -10.36 15.37 -18.51
C MET A 248 -8.93 15.31 -17.96
N VAL A 249 -8.20 14.30 -18.40
CA VAL A 249 -6.78 14.12 -18.09
C VAL A 249 -6.06 13.77 -19.37
N SER A 250 -5.12 14.61 -19.78
CA SER A 250 -4.26 14.40 -20.95
C SER A 250 -2.81 14.69 -20.59
N GLY A 251 -1.85 14.08 -21.30
CA GLY A 251 -0.42 14.37 -21.12
C GLY A 251 0.27 13.75 -19.89
N VAL A 252 -0.40 12.83 -19.17
CA VAL A 252 0.26 12.05 -18.12
C VAL A 252 1.20 11.01 -18.72
N THR A 253 2.37 10.81 -18.10
CA THR A 253 3.25 9.68 -18.43
C THR A 253 2.93 8.51 -17.50
N LEU A 254 2.61 7.36 -18.08
CA LEU A 254 2.32 6.13 -17.35
C LEU A 254 3.53 5.20 -17.40
N HIS A 255 4.00 4.76 -16.24
CA HIS A 255 4.97 3.66 -16.14
C HIS A 255 4.32 2.48 -15.41
N SER A 256 4.25 1.31 -16.04
CA SER A 256 3.93 0.06 -15.35
C SER A 256 5.22 -0.73 -15.15
N LEU A 257 5.66 -0.81 -13.90
CA LEU A 257 6.96 -1.37 -13.53
C LEU A 257 6.77 -2.73 -12.85
N PRO A 258 7.13 -3.85 -13.50
CA PRO A 258 7.17 -5.15 -12.84
C PRO A 258 8.43 -5.27 -11.97
N SER A 259 8.55 -6.39 -11.25
CA SER A 259 9.70 -6.71 -10.40
C SER A 259 11.06 -6.48 -11.08
N GLY A 260 12.02 -5.91 -10.35
CA GLY A 260 13.39 -5.63 -10.80
C GLY A 260 13.57 -4.30 -11.56
N TYR A 261 12.49 -3.65 -11.99
CA TYR A 261 12.55 -2.31 -12.58
C TYR A 261 12.75 -1.24 -11.53
N ARG A 262 13.33 -0.11 -11.98
CA ARG A 262 13.69 1.00 -11.11
C ARG A 262 13.25 2.35 -11.66
N PHE A 263 12.93 3.26 -10.75
CA PHE A 263 12.51 4.63 -11.05
C PHE A 263 13.13 5.63 -10.07
N ASP A 264 13.68 6.73 -10.58
CA ASP A 264 14.12 7.86 -9.75
C ASP A 264 12.91 8.76 -9.50
N ILE A 265 12.36 8.73 -8.29
CA ILE A 265 11.16 9.49 -7.90
C ILE A 265 11.41 11.00 -8.03
N ARG A 266 12.63 11.44 -7.70
CA ARG A 266 13.00 12.87 -7.62
C ARG A 266 13.23 13.45 -9.00
N LYS A 267 13.87 12.68 -9.88
CA LYS A 267 14.10 13.06 -11.28
C LYS A 267 12.95 12.67 -12.21
N ARG A 268 11.94 11.97 -11.69
CA ARG A 268 10.83 11.36 -12.43
C ARG A 268 11.30 10.62 -13.68
N LYS A 269 12.29 9.73 -13.50
CA LYS A 269 12.99 9.07 -14.61
C LYS A 269 13.04 7.55 -14.43
N LEU A 270 12.63 6.83 -15.47
CA LEU A 270 12.86 5.40 -15.58
C LEU A 270 14.36 5.09 -15.61
N MET A 271 14.77 4.12 -14.82
CA MET A 271 16.17 3.67 -14.75
C MET A 271 16.33 2.30 -15.41
N ALA A 272 17.56 1.98 -15.81
CA ALA A 272 17.89 0.62 -16.20
C ALA A 272 17.63 -0.35 -15.03
N PRO A 273 17.08 -1.54 -15.30
CA PRO A 273 16.84 -2.55 -14.27
C PRO A 273 18.17 -3.06 -13.69
N LEU A 274 18.16 -3.54 -12.44
CA LEU A 274 19.36 -4.07 -11.78
C LEU A 274 19.92 -5.34 -12.44
N ARG A 275 19.05 -6.10 -13.10
CA ARG A 275 19.41 -7.25 -13.93
C ARG A 275 18.62 -7.15 -15.23
N PRO A 276 19.22 -7.51 -16.39
CA PRO A 276 18.44 -7.70 -17.60
C PRO A 276 17.33 -8.71 -17.33
N VAL A 277 16.10 -8.43 -17.74
CA VAL A 277 15.01 -9.42 -17.70
C VAL A 277 15.43 -10.57 -18.61
N SER A 278 15.96 -11.66 -18.06
CA SER A 278 16.33 -12.82 -18.86
C SER A 278 15.06 -13.50 -19.38
N ALA A 279 15.16 -14.23 -20.50
CA ALA A 279 14.05 -14.96 -21.10
C ALA A 279 13.33 -15.91 -20.10
N THR A 280 14.06 -16.41 -19.10
CA THR A 280 13.57 -17.24 -18.00
C THR A 280 12.59 -16.53 -17.07
N ASP A 281 12.76 -15.24 -16.79
CA ASP A 281 11.82 -14.47 -15.96
C ASP A 281 10.53 -14.15 -16.72
N ARG A 282 10.61 -13.98 -18.05
CA ARG A 282 9.42 -13.88 -18.91
C ARG A 282 8.62 -15.17 -18.92
N GLU A 283 9.30 -16.32 -18.99
CA GLU A 283 8.65 -17.64 -18.91
C GLU A 283 7.97 -17.86 -17.55
N LEU A 284 8.62 -17.51 -16.44
CA LEU A 284 7.99 -17.54 -15.11
C LEU A 284 6.79 -16.60 -15.01
N ALA A 285 6.87 -15.39 -15.58
CA ALA A 285 5.76 -14.45 -15.62
C ALA A 285 4.58 -14.98 -16.46
N SER A 286 4.85 -15.64 -17.59
CA SER A 286 3.82 -16.30 -18.40
C SER A 286 3.20 -17.52 -17.71
N LEU A 287 3.98 -18.31 -16.96
CA LEU A 287 3.48 -19.42 -16.16
C LEU A 287 2.58 -18.93 -15.01
N GLN A 288 2.93 -17.80 -14.39
CA GLN A 288 2.11 -17.12 -13.38
C GLN A 288 0.83 -16.51 -13.97
N ALA A 289 0.90 -15.95 -15.18
CA ALA A 289 -0.28 -15.47 -15.92
C ALA A 289 -1.23 -16.62 -16.29
N ALA A 290 -0.70 -17.80 -16.63
CA ALA A 290 -1.50 -19.01 -16.86
C ALA A 290 -2.21 -19.48 -15.57
N THR A 291 -1.55 -19.36 -14.40
CA THR A 291 -2.18 -19.68 -13.10
C THR A 291 -3.29 -18.68 -12.72
N ASN A 292 -3.24 -17.45 -13.24
CA ASN A 292 -4.29 -16.45 -13.04
C ASN A 292 -5.59 -16.78 -13.79
N HIS A 293 -5.54 -17.56 -14.88
CA HIS A 293 -6.76 -18.06 -15.53
C HIS A 293 -7.51 -19.04 -14.63
N THR A 294 -6.79 -19.97 -13.99
CA THR A 294 -7.35 -20.92 -13.01
C THR A 294 -7.90 -20.18 -11.77
N ARG A 295 -7.21 -19.14 -11.28
CA ARG A 295 -7.72 -18.29 -10.19
C ARG A 295 -8.96 -17.49 -10.56
N ARG A 296 -9.09 -17.03 -11.81
CA ARG A 296 -10.32 -16.39 -12.31
C ARG A 296 -11.49 -17.38 -12.36
N LEU A 297 -11.23 -18.64 -12.69
CA LEU A 297 -12.23 -19.73 -12.60
C LEU A 297 -12.65 -19.98 -11.15
N ILE A 298 -11.70 -20.07 -10.22
CA ILE A 298 -11.95 -20.26 -8.79
C ILE A 298 -12.69 -19.05 -8.18
N ARG A 299 -12.38 -17.82 -8.60
CA ARG A 299 -13.15 -16.61 -8.18
C ARG A 299 -14.55 -16.57 -8.77
N ARG A 300 -14.79 -17.11 -9.97
CA ARG A 300 -16.15 -17.27 -10.53
C ARG A 300 -16.97 -18.25 -9.70
N ILE A 301 -16.38 -19.38 -9.34
CA ILE A 301 -16.99 -20.40 -8.47
C ILE A 301 -17.28 -19.83 -7.07
N ALA A 302 -16.37 -19.00 -6.52
CA ALA A 302 -16.58 -18.34 -5.24
C ALA A 302 -17.60 -17.18 -5.29
N ALA A 303 -17.77 -16.53 -6.45
CA ALA A 303 -18.79 -15.49 -6.66
C ALA A 303 -20.20 -16.10 -6.85
N GLU A 304 -20.30 -17.31 -7.40
CA GLU A 304 -21.56 -18.07 -7.44
C GLU A 304 -22.02 -18.53 -6.05
N GLY A 305 -21.09 -18.71 -5.10
CA GLY A 305 -21.39 -19.10 -3.71
C GLY A 305 -21.61 -17.95 -2.72
N ALA A 306 -21.59 -16.68 -3.16
CA ALA A 306 -21.69 -15.52 -2.27
C ALA A 306 -23.01 -14.72 -2.41
N ASP A 307 -23.95 -15.18 -3.23
CA ASP A 307 -25.23 -14.51 -3.46
C ASP A 307 -26.41 -15.38 -2.97
N ASP A 308 -26.47 -15.58 -1.65
CA ASP A 308 -27.53 -16.34 -0.95
C ASP A 308 -28.91 -15.64 -0.96
N THR A 309 -29.11 -14.65 -1.84
CA THR A 309 -30.42 -14.00 -2.06
C THR A 309 -30.93 -14.12 -3.49
N TYR A 310 -30.21 -14.81 -4.39
CA TYR A 310 -30.64 -15.00 -5.77
C TYR A 310 -31.90 -15.89 -5.93
N PRO A 311 -32.05 -17.02 -5.20
CA PRO A 311 -33.25 -17.86 -5.30
C PRO A 311 -34.51 -17.16 -4.79
N GLU A 312 -34.36 -16.33 -3.75
CA GLU A 312 -35.47 -15.60 -3.11
C GLU A 312 -35.96 -14.42 -3.97
N ARG A 313 -35.05 -13.73 -4.68
CA ARG A 313 -35.38 -12.66 -5.63
C ARG A 313 -36.00 -13.19 -6.92
N ALA A 314 -35.59 -14.38 -7.38
CA ALA A 314 -36.20 -15.05 -8.53
C ALA A 314 -37.64 -15.50 -8.23
N ARG A 315 -37.90 -16.06 -7.03
CA ARG A 315 -39.26 -16.42 -6.59
C ARG A 315 -40.17 -15.21 -6.43
N ARG A 316 -39.69 -14.11 -5.86
CA ARG A 316 -40.47 -12.86 -5.73
C ARG A 316 -40.78 -12.20 -7.08
N ARG A 317 -39.91 -12.32 -8.09
CA ARG A 317 -40.18 -11.83 -9.46
C ARG A 317 -41.17 -12.72 -10.21
N ALA A 318 -41.08 -14.04 -10.06
CA ALA A 318 -42.04 -14.98 -10.65
C ALA A 318 -43.45 -14.80 -10.07
N HIS A 319 -43.58 -14.58 -8.76
CA HIS A 319 -44.88 -14.33 -8.11
C HIS A 319 -45.50 -12.96 -8.46
N ARG A 320 -44.68 -11.97 -8.81
CA ARG A 320 -45.16 -10.64 -9.22
C ARG A 320 -45.57 -10.62 -10.69
N ALA A 321 -44.92 -11.41 -11.54
CA ALA A 321 -45.32 -11.61 -12.93
C ALA A 321 -46.65 -12.40 -13.03
N SER A 322 -46.82 -13.47 -12.23
CA SER A 322 -48.05 -14.27 -12.26
C SER A 322 -49.29 -13.54 -11.73
N ARG A 323 -49.12 -12.45 -10.96
CA ARG A 323 -50.24 -11.60 -10.50
C ARG A 323 -50.63 -10.53 -11.52
N MET A 324 -49.72 -10.11 -12.39
CA MET A 324 -50.00 -9.13 -13.43
C MET A 324 -50.71 -9.73 -14.65
N ASP A 325 -50.55 -11.04 -14.89
CA ASP A 325 -51.26 -11.73 -15.98
C ASP A 325 -52.72 -12.09 -15.62
N VAL A 326 -53.06 -12.16 -14.33
CA VAL A 326 -54.43 -12.43 -13.86
C VAL A 326 -55.28 -11.15 -13.80
N GLU A 327 -54.69 -9.99 -13.53
CA GLU A 327 -55.38 -8.68 -13.56
C GLU A 327 -55.54 -8.09 -14.98
N ALA A 328 -54.96 -8.71 -16.02
CA ALA A 328 -55.11 -8.31 -17.42
C ALA A 328 -56.13 -9.16 -18.20
N SER A 329 -56.85 -10.06 -17.52
CA SER A 329 -57.80 -11.01 -18.12
C SER A 329 -59.24 -10.90 -17.59
N GLU A 330 -59.58 -9.86 -16.84
CA GLU A 330 -60.95 -9.40 -16.53
C GLU A 330 -61.18 -8.01 -17.12
#